data_AF-A0AAT9IVL6-F1
#
_entry.id   AF-A0AAT9IVL6-F1
#
_cell.length_a   1.000
_cell.length_b   1.000
_cell.length_c   1.000
_cell.angle_alpha   90.00
_cell.angle_beta   90.00
_cell.angle_gamma   90.00
#
_symmetry.space_group_name_H-M   'P 1'
#
loop_
_entity.id
_entity.type
_entity.pdbx_description
1 polymer ?
#
loop_
_entity_poly.entity_id
_entity_poly.type
_entity_poly.pdbx_seq_one_letter_code
_entity_poly.pdbx_strand_id
1 'polypeptide(L)'
;MLCDLDILKTLPAREIKCGYAEIIKYGLLGDKVFFDWLEAHDSDVLALEPAAILHAVARSVEMKAEIVAADEREGGQRALLNLGHTFGHALEAEVGFGDTLLHGEAVAIGMAQAFRYSALNGECTEEEEARAVAAIRHAGLPTRMSDIRNEPFDADRLITHMGHDKKAEGGTLTFVLVSGIGHAFVAKKVSAELIAEFLVLDGAVSAVSAPA
;
A
#
# COMPACT_ATOMS: atom_id res chain seq x y z
N MET A 1 6.20 -0.95 24.37
CA MET A 1 5.00 -1.55 23.75
C MET A 1 4.82 -2.94 24.36
N LEU A 2 3.60 -3.32 24.75
CA LEU A 2 3.27 -4.70 25.13
C LEU A 2 2.39 -5.26 24.00
N CYS A 3 2.78 -6.41 23.43
CA CYS A 3 2.03 -7.08 22.37
C CYS A 3 1.67 -8.49 22.85
N ASP A 4 0.42 -8.67 23.27
CA ASP A 4 -0.13 -9.99 23.56
C ASP A 4 -0.80 -10.55 22.31
N LEU A 5 -0.21 -11.60 21.74
CA LEU A 5 -0.68 -12.22 20.50
C LEU A 5 -1.96 -13.04 20.71
N ASP A 6 -2.29 -13.42 21.95
CA ASP A 6 -3.53 -14.17 22.23
C ASP A 6 -4.78 -13.34 21.97
N ILE A 7 -4.68 -12.01 22.05
CA ILE A 7 -5.80 -11.10 21.75
C ILE A 7 -6.21 -11.19 20.28
N LEU A 8 -5.27 -11.51 19.37
CA LEU A 8 -5.54 -11.65 17.93
C LEU A 8 -6.58 -12.73 17.64
N LYS A 9 -6.68 -13.77 18.49
CA LYS A 9 -7.65 -14.88 18.32
C LYS A 9 -9.11 -14.44 18.41
N THR A 10 -9.37 -13.24 18.93
CA THR A 10 -10.73 -12.68 19.02
C THR A 10 -11.08 -11.73 17.88
N LEU A 11 -10.11 -11.39 17.02
CA LEU A 11 -10.35 -10.48 15.90
C LEU A 11 -11.08 -11.20 14.74
N PRO A 12 -11.98 -10.49 14.03
CA PRO A 12 -12.52 -10.98 12.76
C PRO A 12 -11.39 -11.27 11.76
N ALA A 13 -11.55 -12.31 10.94
CA ALA A 13 -10.56 -12.68 9.93
C ALA A 13 -10.24 -11.53 8.95
N ARG A 14 -11.21 -10.66 8.66
CA ARG A 14 -11.01 -9.46 7.83
C ARG A 14 -10.00 -8.49 8.46
N GLU A 15 -10.07 -8.28 9.77
CA GLU A 15 -9.14 -7.41 10.51
C GLU A 15 -7.73 -8.00 10.56
N ILE A 16 -7.61 -9.33 10.69
CA ILE A 16 -6.30 -10.01 10.61
C ILE A 16 -5.64 -9.77 9.25
N LYS A 17 -6.40 -9.89 8.15
CA LYS A 17 -5.91 -9.58 6.81
C LYS A 17 -5.52 -8.10 6.67
N CYS A 18 -6.32 -7.18 7.21
CA CYS A 18 -5.99 -5.75 7.21
C CYS A 18 -4.68 -5.47 7.94
N GLY A 19 -4.46 -6.10 9.10
CA GLY A 19 -3.17 -6.02 9.81
C GLY A 19 -2.02 -6.63 9.01
N TYR A 20 -2.26 -7.72 8.28
CA TYR A 20 -1.27 -8.34 7.40
C TYR A 20 -0.82 -7.41 6.26
N ALA A 21 -1.69 -6.52 5.76
CA ALA A 21 -1.30 -5.52 4.75
C ALA A 21 -0.13 -4.65 5.24
N GLU A 22 -0.12 -4.29 6.53
CA GLU A 22 0.97 -3.53 7.13
C GLU A 22 2.24 -4.38 7.34
N ILE A 23 2.09 -5.68 7.59
CA ILE A 23 3.20 -6.62 7.71
C ILE A 23 3.92 -6.77 6.36
N ILE A 24 3.19 -7.10 5.29
CA ILE A 24 3.78 -7.29 3.96
C ILE A 24 4.39 -5.99 3.41
N LYS A 25 3.84 -4.82 3.79
CA LYS A 25 4.40 -3.51 3.46
C LYS A 25 5.88 -3.39 3.86
N TYR A 26 6.28 -3.90 5.03
CA TYR A 26 7.68 -3.85 5.46
C TYR A 26 8.60 -4.64 4.51
N GLY A 27 8.18 -5.84 4.11
CA GLY A 27 8.92 -6.64 3.13
C GLY A 27 9.03 -5.93 1.78
N LEU A 28 7.93 -5.32 1.32
CA LEU A 28 7.89 -4.59 0.06
C LEU A 28 8.75 -3.32 0.06
N LEU A 29 8.79 -2.57 1.18
CA LEU A 29 9.48 -1.27 1.23
C LEU A 29 10.98 -1.34 1.55
N GLY A 30 11.46 -2.41 2.21
CA GLY A 30 12.81 -2.38 2.77
C GLY A 30 13.49 -3.71 3.09
N ASP A 31 12.79 -4.85 2.98
CA ASP A 31 13.39 -6.16 3.30
C ASP A 31 12.87 -7.26 2.39
N LYS A 32 13.58 -7.47 1.27
CA LYS A 32 13.23 -8.53 0.32
C LYS A 32 13.31 -9.92 0.95
N VAL A 33 14.21 -10.17 1.90
CA VAL A 33 14.33 -11.48 2.55
C VAL A 33 13.10 -11.74 3.41
N PHE A 34 12.61 -10.73 4.12
CA PHE A 34 11.35 -10.82 4.86
C PHE A 34 10.14 -10.98 3.92
N PHE A 35 10.10 -10.29 2.78
CA PHE A 35 9.08 -10.53 1.76
C PHE A 35 9.09 -11.97 1.24
N ASP A 36 10.26 -12.50 0.88
CA ASP A 36 10.42 -13.88 0.40
C ASP A 36 9.97 -14.88 1.48
N TRP A 37 10.23 -14.58 2.76
CA TRP A 37 9.75 -15.39 3.89
C TRP A 37 8.22 -15.34 4.02
N LEU A 38 7.62 -14.15 3.90
CA LEU A 38 6.17 -13.95 3.97
C LEU A 38 5.46 -14.69 2.84
N GLU A 39 5.96 -14.65 1.61
CA GLU A 39 5.39 -15.44 0.50
C GLU A 39 5.34 -16.94 0.78
N ALA A 40 6.31 -17.46 1.56
CA ALA A 40 6.35 -18.87 1.91
C ALA A 40 5.49 -19.24 3.13
N HIS A 41 5.12 -18.28 3.98
CA HIS A 41 4.47 -18.53 5.28
C HIS A 41 3.20 -17.70 5.52
N ASP A 42 2.68 -16.99 4.53
CA ASP A 42 1.55 -16.08 4.70
C ASP A 42 0.30 -16.78 5.24
N SER A 43 0.07 -18.02 4.81
CA SER A 43 -1.05 -18.85 5.24
C SER A 43 -0.94 -19.17 6.73
N ASP A 44 0.27 -19.45 7.23
CA ASP A 44 0.52 -19.70 8.65
C ASP A 44 0.39 -18.41 9.47
N VAL A 45 0.87 -17.27 8.95
CA VAL A 45 0.72 -15.96 9.59
C VAL A 45 -0.76 -15.58 9.71
N LEU A 46 -1.53 -15.75 8.64
CA LEU A 46 -2.96 -15.45 8.59
C LEU A 46 -3.80 -16.41 9.43
N ALA A 47 -3.34 -17.66 9.59
CA ALA A 47 -3.91 -18.64 10.52
C ALA A 47 -3.52 -18.38 11.99
N LEU A 48 -2.68 -17.38 12.26
CA LEU A 48 -2.13 -17.05 13.58
C LEU A 48 -1.32 -18.20 14.19
N GLU A 49 -0.64 -18.98 13.37
CA GLU A 49 0.25 -20.04 13.85
C GLU A 49 1.36 -19.42 14.72
N PRO A 50 1.54 -19.87 15.99
CA PRO A 50 2.27 -19.10 17.00
C PRO A 50 3.68 -18.66 16.59
N ALA A 51 4.43 -19.54 15.91
CA ALA A 51 5.79 -19.23 15.47
C ALA A 51 5.81 -18.24 14.31
N ALA A 52 4.89 -18.39 13.35
CA ALA A 52 4.83 -17.55 12.15
C ALA A 52 4.37 -16.13 12.50
N ILE A 53 3.29 -15.98 13.26
CA ILE A 53 2.79 -14.66 13.65
C ILE A 53 3.76 -13.92 14.58
N LEU A 54 4.43 -14.64 15.50
CA LEU A 54 5.46 -14.04 16.35
C LEU A 54 6.62 -13.50 15.52
N HIS A 55 7.11 -14.27 14.55
CA HIS A 55 8.18 -13.83 13.66
C HIS A 55 7.76 -12.59 12.84
N ALA A 56 6.58 -12.64 12.21
CA ALA A 56 6.08 -11.56 11.38
C ALA A 56 5.89 -10.25 12.18
N VAL A 57 5.32 -10.32 13.38
CA VAL A 57 5.14 -9.15 14.25
C VAL A 57 6.48 -8.63 14.77
N ALA A 58 7.36 -9.51 15.25
CA ALA A 58 8.67 -9.11 15.77
C ALA A 58 9.50 -8.40 14.69
N ARG A 59 9.59 -8.97 13.50
CA ARG A 59 10.34 -8.37 12.39
C ARG A 59 9.75 -7.03 11.95
N SER A 60 8.42 -6.93 11.88
CA SER A 60 7.74 -5.66 11.57
C SER A 60 8.06 -4.56 12.60
N VAL A 61 8.09 -4.91 13.89
CA VAL A 61 8.43 -3.99 14.99
C VAL A 61 9.90 -3.56 14.91
N GLU A 62 10.82 -4.49 14.66
CA GLU A 62 12.24 -4.20 14.47
C GLU A 62 12.45 -3.22 13.31
N MET A 63 11.89 -3.51 12.13
CA MET A 63 12.03 -2.66 10.95
C MET A 63 11.46 -1.26 11.18
N LYS A 64 10.30 -1.15 11.84
CA LYS A 64 9.74 0.15 12.22
C LYS A 64 10.68 0.92 13.16
N ALA A 65 11.26 0.24 14.14
CA ALA A 65 12.20 0.85 15.07
C ALA A 65 13.48 1.32 14.37
N GLU A 66 14.02 0.51 13.45
CA GLU A 66 15.17 0.85 12.61
C GLU A 66 14.90 2.11 11.77
N ILE A 67 13.76 2.15 11.06
CA ILE A 67 13.36 3.29 10.22
C ILE A 67 13.14 4.56 11.05
N VAL A 68 12.48 4.45 12.21
CA VAL A 68 12.24 5.60 13.09
C VAL A 68 13.53 6.11 13.72
N ALA A 69 14.43 5.21 14.13
CA ALA A 69 15.73 5.59 14.69
C ALA A 69 16.65 6.24 13.65
N ALA A 70 16.59 5.81 12.40
CA ALA A 70 17.35 6.40 11.31
C ALA A 70 16.86 7.81 10.89
N ASP A 71 15.63 8.18 11.27
CA ASP A 71 15.01 9.45 10.88
C ASP A 71 14.09 10.02 11.99
N GLU A 72 14.67 10.26 13.17
CA GLU A 72 13.96 10.78 14.35
C GLU A 72 13.27 12.14 14.11
N ARG A 73 13.70 12.90 13.09
CA ARG A 73 13.17 14.24 12.75
C ARG A 73 12.25 14.25 11.52
N GLU A 74 11.81 13.07 11.05
CA GLU A 74 10.81 12.89 9.97
C GLU A 74 11.18 13.60 8.64
N GLY A 75 12.44 13.54 8.22
CA GLY A 75 12.95 14.25 7.04
C GLY A 75 13.10 13.42 5.76
N GLY A 76 13.09 12.08 5.84
CA GLY A 76 13.47 11.22 4.72
C GLY A 76 13.03 9.76 4.81
N GLN A 77 13.62 8.96 5.69
CA GLN A 77 13.37 7.51 5.71
C GLN A 77 12.02 7.15 6.34
N ARG A 78 11.52 7.94 7.29
CA ARG A 78 10.23 7.63 7.92
C ARG A 78 9.06 7.74 6.95
N ALA A 79 9.20 8.56 5.91
CA ALA A 79 8.22 8.67 4.83
C ALA A 79 8.03 7.33 4.10
N LEU A 80 9.01 6.43 4.06
CA LEU A 80 8.89 5.13 3.39
C LEU A 80 7.80 4.24 4.00
N LEU A 81 7.47 4.45 5.29
CA LEU A 81 6.35 3.77 5.94
C LEU A 81 5.00 4.10 5.28
N ASN A 82 4.93 5.14 4.46
CA ASN A 82 3.73 5.54 3.74
C ASN A 82 3.62 4.86 2.36
N LEU A 83 4.37 3.78 2.08
CA LEU A 83 4.15 2.96 0.88
C LEU A 83 2.67 2.56 0.80
N GLY A 84 2.06 2.86 -0.36
CA GLY A 84 0.64 2.64 -0.63
C GLY A 84 -0.34 3.63 0.03
N HIS A 85 0.08 4.46 0.98
CA HIS A 85 -0.85 5.30 1.75
C HIS A 85 -1.42 6.47 0.95
N THR A 86 -0.65 7.09 0.04
CA THR A 86 -1.17 8.20 -0.79
C THR A 86 -2.36 7.74 -1.64
N PHE A 87 -2.26 6.57 -2.25
CA PHE A 87 -3.34 5.95 -3.01
C PHE A 87 -4.46 5.43 -2.08
N GLY A 88 -4.10 4.71 -1.02
CA GLY A 88 -5.07 4.12 -0.08
C GLY A 88 -5.96 5.17 0.58
N HIS A 89 -5.37 6.22 1.15
CA HIS A 89 -6.13 7.30 1.79
C HIS A 89 -7.04 8.03 0.79
N ALA A 90 -6.66 8.13 -0.49
CA ALA A 90 -7.52 8.72 -1.51
C ALA A 90 -8.77 7.87 -1.76
N LEU A 91 -8.62 6.54 -1.78
CA LEU A 91 -9.73 5.60 -1.91
C LEU A 91 -10.64 5.62 -0.66
N GLU A 92 -10.06 5.64 0.54
CA GLU A 92 -10.84 5.75 1.79
C GLU A 92 -11.65 7.04 1.84
N ALA A 93 -11.04 8.16 1.47
CA ALA A 93 -11.72 9.46 1.44
C ALA A 93 -12.86 9.49 0.42
N GLU A 94 -12.67 8.84 -0.74
CA GLU A 94 -13.67 8.78 -1.82
C GLU A 94 -14.84 7.83 -1.50
N VAL A 95 -14.59 6.71 -0.81
CA VAL A 95 -15.63 5.76 -0.37
C VAL A 95 -16.34 6.27 0.89
N GLY A 96 -15.65 7.09 1.69
CA GLY A 96 -16.08 7.52 3.01
C GLY A 96 -15.63 6.54 4.10
N PHE A 97 -15.23 7.07 5.25
CA PHE A 97 -14.79 6.27 6.40
C PHE A 97 -15.95 5.38 6.91
N GLY A 98 -15.75 4.06 6.88
CA GLY A 98 -16.75 3.08 7.30
C GLY A 98 -16.35 1.65 6.91
N ASP A 99 -17.31 0.72 6.98
CA ASP A 99 -17.05 -0.72 6.79
C ASP A 99 -16.84 -1.13 5.32
N THR A 100 -17.07 -0.22 4.36
CA THR A 100 -16.97 -0.52 2.92
C THR A 100 -15.52 -0.79 2.50
N LEU A 101 -14.57 -0.01 3.03
CA LEU A 101 -13.14 -0.15 2.75
C LEU A 101 -12.37 0.10 4.04
N LEU A 102 -11.74 -0.96 4.57
CA LEU A 102 -10.90 -0.82 5.76
C LEU A 102 -9.51 -0.29 5.37
N HIS A 103 -8.84 0.37 6.33
CA HIS A 103 -7.50 0.95 6.12
C HIS A 103 -6.51 -0.05 5.49
N GLY A 104 -6.42 -1.27 6.03
CA GLY A 104 -5.50 -2.28 5.49
C GLY A 104 -5.83 -2.71 4.05
N GLU A 105 -7.12 -2.73 3.68
CA GLU A 105 -7.56 -3.01 2.31
C GLU A 105 -7.20 -1.85 1.37
N ALA A 106 -7.39 -0.62 1.82
CA ALA A 106 -7.00 0.57 1.06
C ALA A 106 -5.49 0.63 0.84
N VAL A 107 -4.70 0.39 1.89
CA VAL A 107 -3.23 0.32 1.80
C VAL A 107 -2.80 -0.82 0.87
N ALA A 108 -3.46 -1.98 0.89
CA ALA A 108 -3.17 -3.09 -0.02
C ALA A 108 -3.35 -2.70 -1.50
N ILE A 109 -4.48 -2.07 -1.84
CA ILE A 109 -4.72 -1.55 -3.20
C ILE A 109 -3.68 -0.47 -3.53
N GLY A 110 -3.39 0.43 -2.60
CA GLY A 110 -2.44 1.50 -2.80
C GLY A 110 -1.01 1.01 -3.02
N MET A 111 -0.58 -0.06 -2.33
CA MET A 111 0.71 -0.72 -2.60
C MET A 111 0.74 -1.33 -3.99
N ALA A 112 -0.34 -2.02 -4.38
CA ALA A 112 -0.46 -2.59 -5.72
C ALA A 112 -0.41 -1.49 -6.81
N GLN A 113 -1.04 -0.34 -6.57
CA GLN A 113 -0.96 0.83 -7.45
C GLN A 113 0.45 1.43 -7.50
N ALA A 114 1.14 1.54 -6.35
CA ALA A 114 2.52 2.02 -6.31
C ALA A 114 3.46 1.12 -7.14
N PHE A 115 3.32 -0.21 -7.05
CA PHE A 115 4.11 -1.14 -7.87
C PHE A 115 3.80 -1.01 -9.37
N ARG A 116 2.52 -0.93 -9.76
CA ARG A 116 2.12 -0.74 -11.17
C ARG A 116 2.63 0.56 -11.75
N TYR A 117 2.50 1.65 -11.00
CA TYR A 117 2.99 2.94 -11.43
C TYR A 117 4.52 2.93 -11.57
N SER A 118 5.23 2.31 -10.61
CA SER A 118 6.68 2.17 -10.67
C SER A 118 7.14 1.33 -11.88
N ALA A 119 6.46 0.21 -12.16
CA ALA A 119 6.74 -0.63 -13.33
C ALA A 119 6.47 0.10 -14.65
N LEU A 120 5.37 0.84 -14.74
CA LEU A 120 5.03 1.66 -15.92
C LEU A 120 6.11 2.71 -16.22
N ASN A 121 6.76 3.24 -15.18
CA ASN A 121 7.86 4.20 -15.31
C ASN A 121 9.25 3.54 -15.45
N GLY A 122 9.33 2.21 -15.49
CA GLY A 122 10.58 1.45 -15.58
C GLY A 122 11.44 1.50 -14.31
N GLU A 123 10.85 1.81 -13.16
CA GLU A 123 11.54 1.88 -11.86
C GLU A 123 11.70 0.49 -11.24
N CYS A 124 10.76 -0.42 -11.49
CA CYS A 124 10.87 -1.85 -11.19
C CYS A 124 10.44 -2.69 -12.41
N THR A 125 10.68 -4.00 -12.33
CA THR A 125 10.29 -4.92 -13.41
C THR A 125 8.81 -5.30 -13.35
N GLU A 126 8.22 -5.67 -14.49
CA GLU A 126 6.85 -6.22 -14.54
C GLU A 126 6.75 -7.51 -13.73
N GLU A 127 7.81 -8.33 -13.67
CA GLU A 127 7.84 -9.52 -12.83
C GLU A 127 7.78 -9.20 -11.34
N GLU A 128 8.45 -8.14 -10.88
CA GLU A 128 8.38 -7.70 -9.49
C GLU A 128 7.02 -7.10 -9.14
N GLU A 129 6.40 -6.32 -10.04
CA GLU A 129 5.01 -5.87 -9.88
C GLU A 129 4.06 -7.05 -9.73
N ALA A 130 4.12 -8.00 -10.67
CA ALA A 130 3.24 -9.16 -10.68
C ALA A 130 3.42 -9.99 -9.40
N ARG A 131 4.67 -10.17 -8.94
CA ARG A 131 4.98 -10.91 -7.71
C ARG A 131 4.43 -10.20 -6.46
N ALA A 132 4.65 -8.90 -6.32
CA ALA A 132 4.11 -8.13 -5.19
C ALA A 132 2.57 -8.15 -5.17
N VAL A 133 1.92 -7.92 -6.31
CA VAL A 133 0.45 -7.95 -6.43
C VAL A 133 -0.11 -9.35 -6.17
N ALA A 134 0.56 -10.40 -6.65
CA ALA A 134 0.15 -11.78 -6.39
C ALA A 134 0.23 -12.12 -4.89
N ALA A 135 1.29 -11.71 -4.19
CA ALA A 135 1.43 -11.94 -2.76
C ALA A 135 0.33 -11.23 -1.93
N ILE A 136 0.03 -9.96 -2.25
CA ILE A 136 -1.08 -9.22 -1.61
C ILE A 136 -2.41 -9.94 -1.86
N ARG A 137 -2.66 -10.37 -3.10
CA ARG A 137 -3.88 -11.10 -3.47
C ARG A 137 -3.98 -12.47 -2.78
N HIS A 138 -2.88 -13.19 -2.65
CA HIS A 138 -2.82 -14.50 -1.99
C HIS A 138 -3.17 -14.40 -0.50
N ALA A 139 -2.78 -13.31 0.15
CA ALA A 139 -3.20 -12.98 1.51
C ALA A 139 -4.72 -12.66 1.64
N GLY A 140 -5.45 -12.64 0.52
CA GLY A 140 -6.88 -12.38 0.46
C GLY A 140 -7.24 -10.91 0.64
N LEU A 141 -6.32 -10.01 0.29
CA LEU A 141 -6.52 -8.55 0.25
C LEU A 141 -6.89 -8.09 -1.16
N PRO A 142 -7.65 -7.00 -1.29
CA PRO A 142 -7.95 -6.41 -2.60
C PRO A 142 -6.70 -5.78 -3.21
N THR A 143 -6.67 -5.75 -4.54
CA THR A 143 -5.51 -5.24 -5.32
C THR A 143 -5.93 -4.31 -6.46
N ARG A 144 -7.23 -4.18 -6.73
CA ARG A 144 -7.80 -3.30 -7.76
C ARG A 144 -8.90 -2.45 -7.14
N MET A 145 -9.13 -1.27 -7.73
CA MET A 145 -10.28 -0.43 -7.37
C MET A 145 -11.62 -1.15 -7.56
N SER A 146 -11.73 -1.99 -8.60
CA SER A 146 -12.91 -2.82 -8.87
C SER A 146 -13.18 -3.89 -7.81
N ASP A 147 -12.20 -4.22 -6.96
CA ASP A 147 -12.38 -5.17 -5.85
C ASP A 147 -13.18 -4.51 -4.70
N ILE A 148 -13.27 -3.17 -4.66
CA ILE A 148 -14.01 -2.41 -3.65
C ILE A 148 -15.49 -2.34 -4.00
N ARG A 149 -15.80 -1.91 -5.23
CA ARG A 149 -17.17 -1.72 -5.74
C ARG A 149 -17.19 -1.80 -7.27
N ASN A 150 -18.39 -1.96 -7.83
CA ASN A 150 -18.59 -2.06 -9.28
C ASN A 150 -18.54 -0.69 -9.97
N GLU A 151 -18.97 0.38 -9.29
CA GLU A 151 -18.97 1.72 -9.86
C GLU A 151 -17.53 2.24 -9.96
N PRO A 152 -17.09 2.70 -11.15
CA PRO A 152 -15.73 3.19 -11.31
C PRO A 152 -15.48 4.41 -10.42
N PHE A 153 -14.23 4.56 -10.01
CA PHE A 153 -13.77 5.75 -9.31
C PHE A 153 -13.53 6.89 -10.30
N ASP A 154 -13.67 8.12 -9.83
CA ASP A 154 -13.34 9.32 -10.60
C ASP A 154 -11.88 9.71 -10.34
N ALA A 155 -11.06 9.71 -11.39
CA ALA A 155 -9.63 9.98 -11.29
C ALA A 155 -9.34 11.40 -10.75
N ASP A 156 -10.12 12.39 -11.15
CA ASP A 156 -9.93 13.80 -10.76
C ASP A 156 -10.27 13.99 -9.27
N ARG A 157 -11.29 13.28 -8.78
CA ARG A 157 -11.62 13.24 -7.34
C ARG A 157 -10.53 12.53 -6.53
N LEU A 158 -10.01 11.41 -7.00
CA LEU A 158 -8.89 10.72 -6.34
C LEU A 158 -7.64 11.60 -6.27
N ILE A 159 -7.26 12.28 -7.35
CA ILE A 159 -6.17 13.26 -7.36
C ILE A 159 -6.41 14.37 -6.34
N THR A 160 -7.64 14.88 -6.26
CA THR A 160 -8.02 15.89 -5.27
C THR A 160 -7.73 15.37 -3.87
N HIS A 161 -8.19 14.16 -3.53
CA HIS A 161 -7.95 13.53 -2.23
C HIS A 161 -6.45 13.33 -1.92
N MET A 162 -5.62 12.99 -2.91
CA MET A 162 -4.16 12.87 -2.74
C MET A 162 -3.49 14.22 -2.43
N GLY A 163 -4.04 15.34 -2.91
CA GLY A 163 -3.48 16.69 -2.76
C GLY A 163 -3.79 17.40 -1.44
N HIS A 164 -4.58 16.80 -0.54
CA HIS A 164 -5.00 17.47 0.71
C HIS A 164 -3.90 17.54 1.79
N ASP A 165 -2.79 16.82 1.67
CA ASP A 165 -1.70 16.82 2.68
C ASP A 165 -0.60 17.86 2.42
N LYS A 166 -1.00 19.13 2.34
CA LYS A 166 -0.22 20.35 2.02
C LYS A 166 -0.32 20.72 0.55
N LYS A 167 -1.05 21.83 0.32
CA LYS A 167 -0.88 22.79 -0.77
C LYS A 167 -0.21 22.17 -2.01
N ALA A 168 -1.03 21.73 -2.96
CA ALA A 168 -0.65 21.56 -4.36
C ALA A 168 -0.25 22.91 -5.02
N GLU A 169 0.64 23.67 -4.38
CA GLU A 169 1.32 24.83 -4.96
C GLU A 169 2.28 24.28 -6.03
N GLY A 170 1.74 24.02 -7.23
CA GLY A 170 2.50 23.65 -8.42
C GLY A 170 2.08 22.40 -9.18
N GLY A 171 0.95 21.75 -8.86
CA GLY A 171 0.43 20.61 -9.65
C GLY A 171 1.23 19.31 -9.50
N THR A 172 2.03 19.18 -8.43
CA THR A 172 2.85 17.99 -8.20
C THR A 172 2.60 17.37 -6.82
N LEU A 173 2.73 16.05 -6.76
CA LEU A 173 2.46 15.22 -5.58
C LEU A 173 3.74 14.55 -5.06
N THR A 174 3.68 14.05 -3.82
CA THR A 174 4.76 13.23 -3.24
C THR A 174 4.23 11.83 -2.99
N PHE A 175 4.97 10.84 -3.47
CA PHE A 175 4.65 9.43 -3.32
C PHE A 175 5.80 8.67 -2.68
N VAL A 176 5.47 7.51 -2.12
CA VAL A 176 6.44 6.45 -1.88
C VAL A 176 6.25 5.43 -2.99
N LEU A 177 7.27 5.30 -3.85
CA LEU A 177 7.32 4.37 -4.96
C LEU A 177 8.39 3.32 -4.70
N VAL A 178 8.57 2.38 -5.63
CA VAL A 178 9.48 1.25 -5.47
C VAL A 178 10.41 1.12 -6.66
N SER A 179 11.67 0.78 -6.38
CA SER A 179 12.64 0.42 -7.42
C SER A 179 12.91 -1.09 -7.46
N GLY A 180 11.94 -1.87 -6.97
CA GLY A 180 12.04 -3.32 -6.78
C GLY A 180 11.52 -3.75 -5.41
N ILE A 181 11.32 -5.06 -5.24
CA ILE A 181 10.87 -5.61 -3.96
C ILE A 181 11.94 -5.38 -2.89
N GLY A 182 11.53 -4.83 -1.75
CA GLY A 182 12.43 -4.49 -0.65
C GLY A 182 13.15 -3.15 -0.81
N HIS A 183 12.77 -2.34 -1.81
CA HIS A 183 13.41 -1.05 -2.08
C HIS A 183 12.37 0.01 -2.43
N ALA A 184 11.90 0.75 -1.43
CA ALA A 184 11.07 1.93 -1.61
C ALA A 184 11.89 3.23 -1.58
N PHE A 185 11.38 4.26 -2.24
CA PHE A 185 11.95 5.61 -2.21
C PHE A 185 10.87 6.69 -2.24
N VAL A 186 11.22 7.89 -1.80
CA VAL A 186 10.31 9.05 -1.83
C VAL A 186 10.43 9.75 -3.19
N ALA A 187 9.39 9.60 -4.02
CA ALA A 187 9.26 10.31 -5.28
C ALA A 187 8.61 11.69 -5.03
N LYS A 188 9.41 12.75 -5.16
CA LYS A 188 8.94 14.13 -5.03
C LYS A 188 8.59 14.69 -6.40
N LYS A 189 7.60 15.58 -6.43
CA LYS A 189 7.18 16.32 -7.64
C LYS A 189 6.63 15.44 -8.76
N VAL A 190 5.90 14.37 -8.40
CA VAL A 190 5.20 13.54 -9.38
C VAL A 190 4.06 14.35 -10.00
N SER A 191 3.97 14.39 -11.33
CA SER A 191 2.93 15.16 -12.04
C SER A 191 1.55 14.60 -11.73
N ALA A 192 0.61 15.47 -11.33
CA ALA A 192 -0.77 15.09 -11.10
C ALA A 192 -1.44 14.57 -12.38
N GLU A 193 -1.06 15.12 -13.54
CA GLU A 193 -1.54 14.67 -14.85
C GLU A 193 -1.12 13.23 -15.14
N LEU A 194 0.15 12.87 -14.90
CA LEU A 194 0.62 11.49 -15.08
C LEU A 194 -0.04 10.50 -14.11
N ILE A 195 -0.35 10.93 -12.88
CA ILE A 195 -1.13 10.09 -11.96
C ILE A 195 -2.57 9.95 -12.45
N ALA A 196 -3.20 11.00 -12.97
CA ALA A 196 -4.55 10.91 -13.51
C ALA A 196 -4.62 9.93 -14.71
N GLU A 197 -3.66 10.01 -15.63
CA GLU A 197 -3.51 9.05 -16.73
C GLU A 197 -3.34 7.62 -16.22
N PHE A 198 -2.47 7.41 -15.23
CA PHE A 198 -2.28 6.12 -14.58
C PHE A 198 -3.57 5.59 -13.93
N LEU A 199 -4.29 6.42 -13.19
CA LEU A 199 -5.53 6.01 -12.52
C LEU A 199 -6.58 5.55 -13.54
N VAL A 200 -6.68 6.22 -14.70
CA VAL A 200 -7.55 5.78 -15.79
C VAL A 200 -7.09 4.43 -16.35
N LEU A 201 -5.78 4.23 -16.56
CA LEU A 201 -5.23 2.94 -16.98
C LEU A 201 -5.49 1.82 -15.95
N ASP A 202 -5.48 2.14 -14.65
CA ASP A 202 -5.77 1.20 -13.56
C ASP A 202 -7.28 1.04 -13.27
N GLY A 203 -8.16 1.66 -14.07
CA GLY A 203 -9.61 1.40 -14.09
C GLY A 203 -10.51 2.50 -13.52
N ALA A 204 -9.98 3.69 -13.23
CA ALA A 204 -10.80 4.87 -12.96
C ALA A 204 -11.36 5.48 -14.26
N VAL A 205 -12.33 6.38 -14.13
CA VAL A 205 -12.84 7.22 -15.23
C VAL A 205 -12.43 8.67 -15.02
N SER A 206 -12.24 9.41 -16.11
CA SER A 206 -12.11 10.87 -16.06
C SER A 206 -13.21 11.51 -16.91
N ALA A 207 -13.65 12.71 -16.50
CA ALA A 207 -14.64 13.49 -17.25
C ALA A 207 -14.19 13.82 -18.69
N VAL A 208 -12.88 13.74 -18.98
CA VAL A 208 -12.29 14.04 -20.29
C VAL A 208 -12.35 12.85 -21.26
N SER A 209 -12.64 11.63 -20.78
CA SER A 209 -12.61 10.40 -21.59
C SER A 209 -13.99 9.80 -21.90
N ALA A 210 -15.10 10.48 -21.58
CA ALA A 210 -16.42 10.03 -22.02
C ALA A 210 -16.54 10.23 -23.55
N PRO A 211 -16.77 9.17 -24.36
CA PRO A 211 -17.13 9.38 -25.75
C PRO A 211 -18.50 10.08 -25.79
N ALA A 212 -18.57 11.15 -26.57
CA ALA A 212 -19.82 11.84 -26.91
C ALA A 212 -20.79 10.92 -27.67
#